data_AF-A0A926KGD5-F1
#
_entry.id   AF-A0A926KGD5-F1
#
_cell.length_a   1.000
_cell.length_b   1.000
_cell.length_c   1.000
_cell.angle_alpha   90.00
_cell.angle_beta   90.00
_cell.angle_gamma   90.00
#
_symmetry.space_group_name_H-M   'P 1'
#
loop_
_entity.id
_entity.type
_entity.pdbx_description
1 polymer ?
#
loop_
_entity_poly.entity_id
_entity_poly.type
_entity_poly.pdbx_seq_one_letter_code
_entity_poly.pdbx_strand_id
1 'polypeptide(L)'
;MADKPAPKSAKEIEAELQASRQRLAGTIDELAFRAQPREIAKRQVETVKLKASEATRTPEGDVAGDKLGIAVGGLGAVLLALGLIRRARG
;
A
#
# COMPACT_ATOMS: atom_id res chain seq x y z
N MET A 1 -21.61 45.49 6.08
CA MET A 1 -21.71 45.02 4.69
C MET A 1 -20.34 44.50 4.31
N ALA A 2 -20.22 43.20 4.01
CA ALA A 2 -18.95 42.58 3.70
C ALA A 2 -18.39 43.18 2.40
N ASP A 3 -17.14 43.66 2.47
CA ASP A 3 -16.40 44.21 1.34
C ASP A 3 -16.22 43.10 0.29
N LYS A 4 -16.80 43.31 -0.89
CA LYS A 4 -16.70 42.35 -2.00
C LYS A 4 -15.37 42.63 -2.70
N PRO A 5 -14.43 41.69 -2.74
CA PRO A 5 -13.13 41.95 -3.34
C PRO A 5 -13.30 42.38 -4.80
N ALA A 6 -12.53 43.40 -5.20
CA ALA A 6 -12.51 43.92 -6.56
C ALA A 6 -12.21 42.77 -7.57
N PRO A 7 -12.75 42.84 -8.80
CA PRO A 7 -12.52 41.80 -9.80
C PRO A 7 -11.03 41.68 -10.09
N LYS A 8 -10.50 40.46 -9.93
CA LYS A 8 -9.09 40.15 -10.20
C LYS A 8 -8.73 40.44 -11.65
N SER A 9 -7.56 41.02 -11.86
CA SER A 9 -7.01 41.24 -13.19
C SER A 9 -6.59 39.92 -13.84
N ALA A 10 -6.52 39.88 -15.18
CA ALA A 10 -6.05 38.70 -15.92
C ALA A 10 -4.66 38.22 -15.45
N LYS A 11 -3.77 39.16 -15.12
CA LYS A 11 -2.42 38.87 -14.62
C LYS A 11 -2.44 38.20 -13.24
N GLU A 12 -3.33 38.62 -12.35
CA GLU A 12 -3.51 37.98 -11.03
C GLU A 12 -4.07 36.57 -11.19
N ILE A 13 -5.01 36.37 -12.11
CA ILE A 13 -5.56 35.04 -12.41
C ILE A 13 -4.48 34.10 -12.97
N GLU A 14 -3.63 34.58 -13.89
CA GLU A 14 -2.50 33.81 -14.42
C GLU A 14 -1.51 33.42 -13.32
N ALA A 15 -1.17 34.37 -12.43
CA ALA A 15 -0.27 34.10 -11.30
C ALA A 15 -0.84 33.05 -10.34
N GLU A 16 -2.13 33.15 -10.01
CA GLU A 16 -2.82 32.15 -9.18
C GLU A 16 -2.92 30.78 -9.86
N LEU A 17 -3.11 30.75 -11.18
CA LEU A 17 -3.14 29.51 -11.95
C LEU A 17 -1.77 28.82 -11.94
N GLN A 18 -0.69 29.56 -12.12
CA GLN A 18 0.67 29.01 -12.02
C GLN A 18 0.97 28.49 -10.61
N ALA A 19 0.61 29.27 -9.58
CA ALA A 19 0.77 28.84 -8.19
C ALA A 19 -0.05 27.56 -7.89
N SER A 20 -1.26 27.46 -8.44
CA SER A 20 -2.12 26.28 -8.28
C SER A 20 -1.55 25.05 -9.01
N ARG A 21 -1.00 25.23 -10.22
CA ARG A 21 -0.33 24.16 -10.97
C ARG A 21 0.89 23.60 -10.22
N GLN A 22 1.71 24.47 -9.64
CA GLN A 22 2.87 24.05 -8.85
C GLN A 22 2.47 23.22 -7.63
N ARG A 23 1.42 23.64 -6.89
CA ARG A 23 0.88 22.87 -5.76
C ARG A 23 0.37 21.50 -6.20
N LEU A 24 -0.38 21.44 -7.31
CA LEU A 24 -0.88 20.19 -7.85
C LEU A 24 0.24 19.24 -8.27
N ALA A 25 1.28 19.74 -8.95
CA ALA A 25 2.43 18.92 -9.35
C ALA A 25 3.10 18.27 -8.13
N GLY A 26 3.36 19.04 -7.06
CA GLY A 26 3.92 18.49 -5.83
C GLY A 26 3.04 17.43 -5.16
N THR A 27 1.72 17.62 -5.14
CA THR A 27 0.77 16.62 -4.62
C THR A 27 0.72 15.36 -5.47
N ILE A 28 0.81 15.49 -6.80
CA ILE A 28 0.84 14.34 -7.71
C ILE A 28 2.13 13.54 -7.52
N ASP A 29 3.27 14.19 -7.37
CA ASP A 29 4.55 13.50 -7.14
C ASP A 29 4.54 12.71 -5.82
N GLU A 30 3.98 13.28 -4.75
CA GLU A 30 3.82 12.57 -3.48
C GLU A 30 2.84 11.39 -3.60
N LEU A 31 1.72 11.57 -4.30
CA LEU A 31 0.75 10.50 -4.52
C LEU A 31 1.35 9.39 -5.38
N ALA A 32 2.08 9.75 -6.44
CA ALA A 32 2.79 8.81 -7.29
C ALA A 32 3.79 8.01 -6.47
N PHE A 33 4.60 8.65 -5.63
CA PHE A 33 5.54 7.99 -4.72
C PHE A 33 4.85 7.02 -3.74
N ARG A 34 3.77 7.45 -3.08
CA ARG A 34 3.01 6.58 -2.15
C ARG A 34 2.27 5.43 -2.85
N ALA A 35 1.83 5.64 -4.09
CA ALA A 35 1.19 4.65 -4.92
C ALA A 35 2.20 3.73 -5.63
N GLN A 36 3.51 3.97 -5.49
CA GLN A 36 4.51 3.08 -6.07
C GLN A 36 4.30 1.66 -5.52
N PRO A 37 4.28 0.64 -6.40
CA PRO A 37 4.09 -0.75 -6.00
C PRO A 37 5.06 -1.21 -4.90
N ARG A 38 6.26 -0.64 -4.86
CA ARG A 38 7.27 -0.93 -3.84
C ARG A 38 6.84 -0.52 -2.43
N GLU A 39 6.24 0.66 -2.29
CA GLU A 39 5.76 1.16 -1.00
C GLU A 39 4.48 0.44 -0.56
N ILE A 40 3.62 0.08 -1.51
CA ILE A 40 2.45 -0.79 -1.26
C ILE A 40 2.93 -2.17 -0.78
N ALA A 41 3.91 -2.77 -1.46
CA ALA A 41 4.46 -4.07 -1.10
C ALA A 41 5.10 -4.07 0.29
N LYS A 42 5.87 -3.04 0.65
CA LYS A 42 6.44 -2.91 2.01
C LYS A 42 5.36 -2.94 3.09
N ARG A 43 4.29 -2.14 2.93
CA ARG A 43 3.16 -2.10 3.89
C ARG A 43 2.43 -3.43 3.99
N GLN A 44 2.26 -4.12 2.85
CA GLN A 44 1.67 -5.46 2.85
C GLN A 44 2.56 -6.48 3.55
N VAL A 45 3.88 -6.42 3.36
CA VAL A 45 4.83 -7.29 4.07
C VAL A 45 4.78 -7.06 5.58
N GLU A 46 4.72 -5.80 6.03
CA GLU A 46 4.57 -5.48 7.46
C GLU A 46 3.24 -6.02 8.01
N THR A 47 2.15 -5.83 7.29
CA THR A 47 0.82 -6.35 7.66
C THR A 47 0.81 -7.88 7.74
N VAL A 48 1.44 -8.55 6.76
CA VAL A 48 1.55 -10.02 6.71
C VAL A 48 2.44 -10.52 7.85
N LYS A 49 3.54 -9.83 8.19
CA LYS A 49 4.38 -10.18 9.34
C LYS A 49 3.61 -10.07 10.65
N LEU A 50 2.83 -9.01 10.83
CA LEU A 50 1.98 -8.85 12.03
C LEU A 50 0.96 -9.98 12.13
N LYS A 51 0.21 -10.24 11.05
CA LYS A 51 -0.76 -11.34 11.01
C LYS A 51 -0.12 -12.71 11.18
N ALA A 52 1.06 -12.94 10.60
CA ALA A 52 1.79 -14.18 10.77
C ALA A 52 2.25 -14.34 12.22
N SER A 53 2.76 -13.27 12.85
CA SER A 53 3.14 -13.30 14.26
C SER A 53 1.94 -13.57 15.17
N GLU A 54 0.78 -12.97 14.89
CA GLU A 54 -0.46 -13.17 15.63
C GLU A 54 -1.04 -14.58 15.43
N ALA A 55 -0.96 -15.11 14.21
CA ALA A 55 -1.45 -16.45 13.88
C ALA A 55 -0.54 -17.58 14.42
N THR A 56 0.77 -17.32 14.55
CA THR A 56 1.75 -18.32 14.99
C THR A 56 2.03 -18.29 16.49
N ARG A 57 1.59 -17.25 17.21
CA ARG A 57 1.72 -17.16 18.68
C ARG A 57 0.43 -17.58 19.41
N THR A 58 0.60 -18.19 20.57
CA THR A 58 -0.49 -18.30 21.56
C THR A 58 -0.67 -16.97 22.31
N PRO A 59 -1.84 -16.73 22.94
CA PRO A 59 -2.05 -15.57 23.80
C PRO A 59 -0.97 -15.41 24.90
N GLU A 60 -0.37 -16.53 25.35
CA GLU A 60 0.70 -16.59 26.34
C GLU A 60 2.13 -16.36 25.77
N GLY A 61 2.31 -16.20 24.46
CA GLY A 61 3.61 -15.83 23.86
C GLY A 61 4.45 -16.98 23.28
N ASP A 62 4.01 -18.23 23.45
CA ASP A 62 4.66 -19.44 22.95
C ASP A 62 4.31 -19.74 21.48
N VAL A 63 5.21 -20.44 20.80
CA VAL A 63 4.97 -20.99 19.46
C VAL A 63 4.01 -22.17 19.58
N ALA A 64 2.77 -22.00 19.09
CA ALA A 64 1.81 -23.10 19.01
C ALA A 64 2.27 -24.09 17.94
N GLY A 65 2.93 -25.18 18.34
CA GLY A 65 3.41 -26.23 17.43
C GLY A 65 2.34 -26.75 16.47
N ASP A 66 1.09 -26.87 16.95
CA ASP A 66 -0.06 -27.29 16.14
C ASP A 66 -0.41 -26.28 15.02
N LYS A 67 -0.37 -24.98 15.33
CA LYS A 67 -0.65 -23.91 14.35
C LYS A 67 0.50 -23.74 13.35
N LEU A 68 1.74 -23.95 13.80
CA LEU A 68 2.91 -23.93 12.94
C LEU A 68 2.87 -25.08 11.92
N GLY A 69 2.45 -26.27 12.35
CA GLY A 69 2.23 -27.42 11.47
C GLY A 69 1.20 -27.14 10.37
N ILE A 70 0.08 -26.51 10.71
CA ILE A 70 -0.95 -26.09 9.74
C ILE A 70 -0.40 -25.04 8.77
N ALA A 71 0.36 -24.04 9.26
CA ALA A 71 0.93 -22.99 8.43
C ALA A 71 1.95 -23.55 7.41
N VAL A 72 2.87 -24.40 7.87
CA VAL A 72 3.88 -25.04 7.00
C VAL A 72 3.23 -26.02 6.03
N GLY A 73 2.27 -26.83 6.49
CA GLY A 73 1.53 -27.76 5.65
C GLY A 73 0.71 -27.06 4.56
N GLY A 74 0.02 -25.96 4.91
CA GLY A 74 -0.73 -25.14 3.97
C GLY A 74 0.15 -24.51 2.90
N LEU A 75 1.29 -23.94 3.29
CA LEU A 75 2.25 -23.36 2.35
C LEU A 75 2.80 -24.42 1.37
N GLY A 76 3.15 -25.60 1.90
CA GLY A 76 3.62 -26.73 1.10
C GLY A 76 2.59 -27.20 0.06
N ALA A 77 1.33 -27.35 0.46
CA ALA A 77 0.25 -27.75 -0.45
C ALA A 77 0.04 -26.73 -1.59
N VAL A 78 0.08 -25.43 -1.29
CA VAL A 78 -0.06 -24.37 -2.31
C VAL A 78 1.10 -24.38 -3.29
N LEU A 79 2.34 -24.50 -2.80
CA LEU A 79 3.53 -24.56 -3.66
C LEU A 79 3.52 -25.79 -4.57
N LEU A 80 3.11 -26.95 -4.04
CA LEU A 80 2.94 -28.17 -4.83
C LEU A 80 1.87 -28.00 -5.92
N ALA A 81 0.70 -27.45 -5.58
CA ALA A 81 -0.36 -27.19 -6.54
C ALA A 81 0.10 -26.22 -7.66
N LEU A 82 0.78 -25.14 -7.31
CA LEU A 82 1.35 -24.19 -8.28
C LEU A 82 2.41 -24.85 -9.17
N GLY A 83 3.28 -25.69 -8.61
CA GLY A 83 4.27 -26.45 -9.36
C GLY A 83 3.64 -27.41 -10.36
N LEU A 84 2.59 -28.13 -9.97
CA LEU A 84 1.83 -29.02 -10.84
C LEU A 84 1.12 -28.24 -11.96
N ILE A 85 0.49 -27.11 -11.65
CA ILE A 85 -0.15 -26.25 -12.66
C ILE A 85 0.89 -25.72 -13.64
N ARG A 86 2.06 -25.27 -13.15
CA ARG A 86 3.13 -24.76 -14.00
C ARG A 86 3.74 -25.85 -14.88
N ARG A 87 3.84 -27.09 -14.38
CA ARG A 87 4.25 -28.26 -15.15
C ARG A 87 3.20 -28.71 -16.16
N ALA A 88 1.91 -28.51 -15.90
CA ALA A 88 0.84 -28.85 -16.84
C ALA A 88 0.66 -27.81 -17.96
N ARG A 89 1.16 -26.58 -17.77
CA ARG A 89 1.06 -25.46 -18.73
C ARG A 89 2.32 -25.24 -19.56
N GLY A 90 3.42 -25.91 -19.25
CA GLY A 90 4.68 -25.87 -20.00
C GLY A 90 4.93 -27.23 -20.64
#